data_AF-A0A538AKH5-F1
#
_entry.id   AF-A0A538AKH5-F1
#
_cell.length_a   1.000
_cell.length_b   1.000
_cell.length_c   1.000
_cell.angle_alpha   90.00
_cell.angle_beta   90.00
_cell.angle_gamma   90.00
#
_symmetry.space_group_name_H-M   'P 1'
#
loop_
_entity.id
_entity.type
_entity.pdbx_description
1 polymer ?
#
loop_
_entity_poly.entity_id
_entity_poly.type
_entity_poly.pdbx_seq_one_letter_code
_entity_poly.pdbx_strand_id
1 'polypeptide(L)'
;MRTVLTFAAISWKVLDRFRFGSRFAISPHGVGIAMGYLAGSYVLVHEAKKRGISEDQSGAMVFWALVGAIVGARFFYVVAHFGEPGLKTIGDIFA
;
A
#
# COMPACT_ATOMS: atom_id res chain seq x y z
N MET A 1 33.51 1.97 26.89
CA MET A 1 32.89 1.91 25.54
C MET A 1 32.44 0.48 25.23
N ARG A 2 31.27 0.03 25.72
CA ARG A 2 30.83 -1.38 25.50
C ARG A 2 29.30 -1.57 25.51
N THR A 3 28.54 -0.57 25.07
CA THR A 3 27.06 -0.59 25.20
C THR A 3 26.32 -0.36 23.87
N VAL A 4 27.02 -0.19 22.75
CA VAL A 4 26.38 0.16 21.45
C VAL A 4 26.00 -1.09 20.62
N LEU A 5 26.42 -2.29 21.03
CA LEU A 5 26.27 -3.51 20.21
C LEU A 5 24.90 -4.21 20.30
N THR A 6 24.02 -3.84 21.23
CA THR A 6 22.76 -4.56 21.45
C THR A 6 21.68 -4.25 20.41
N PHE A 7 21.70 -3.07 19.80
CA PHE A 7 20.66 -2.66 18.84
C PHE A 7 20.85 -3.25 17.43
N ALA A 8 22.07 -3.62 17.04
CA ALA A 8 22.33 -4.21 15.72
C ALA A 8 21.79 -5.65 15.59
N ALA A 9 21.60 -6.37 16.70
CA ALA A 9 21.03 -7.72 16.72
C ALA A 9 19.51 -7.75 16.50
N ILE A 10 18.84 -6.60 16.60
CA ILE A 10 17.41 -6.42 16.26
C ILE A 10 17.29 -5.93 14.80
N SER A 11 18.26 -6.25 13.94
CA SER A 11 18.09 -6.08 12.50
C SER A 11 17.14 -7.17 12.01
N TRP A 12 15.85 -6.86 11.98
CA TRP A 12 14.81 -7.78 11.49
C TRP A 12 15.14 -8.22 10.06
N LYS A 13 15.12 -9.54 9.79
CA LYS A 13 15.19 -10.00 8.40
C LYS A 13 13.95 -9.50 7.68
N VAL A 14 14.14 -8.64 6.68
CA VAL A 14 13.05 -8.21 5.79
C VAL A 14 12.34 -9.47 5.31
N LEU A 15 11.06 -9.61 5.68
CA LEU A 15 10.28 -10.77 5.27
C LEU A 15 10.25 -10.78 3.75
N ASP A 16 10.85 -11.83 3.20
CA ASP A 16 11.04 -11.94 1.76
C ASP A 16 9.69 -12.10 1.06
N ARG A 17 9.63 -11.71 -0.22
CA ARG A 17 8.39 -11.85 -0.98
C ARG A 17 8.10 -13.33 -1.20
N PHE A 18 6.88 -13.76 -0.94
CA PHE A 18 6.42 -15.11 -1.28
C PHE A 18 6.28 -15.20 -2.80
N ARG A 19 7.20 -15.89 -3.46
CA ARG A 19 7.19 -16.06 -4.92
C ARG A 19 6.38 -17.30 -5.28
N PHE A 20 5.41 -17.13 -6.18
CA PHE A 20 4.68 -18.20 -6.82
C PHE A 20 5.09 -18.23 -8.30
N GLY A 21 5.89 -19.23 -8.67
CA GLY A 21 6.49 -19.31 -10.00
C GLY A 21 7.48 -18.16 -10.29
N SER A 22 7.73 -17.90 -11.57
CA SER A 22 8.75 -16.94 -12.01
C SER A 22 8.29 -15.48 -12.00
N ARG A 23 6.98 -15.21 -12.09
CA ARG A 23 6.43 -13.85 -12.33
C ARG A 23 5.58 -13.29 -11.20
N PHE A 24 5.04 -14.11 -10.30
CA PHE A 24 4.15 -13.64 -9.26
C PHE A 24 4.84 -13.65 -7.91
N ALA A 25 4.84 -12.51 -7.21
CA ALA A 25 5.41 -12.40 -5.89
C ALA A 25 4.49 -11.55 -5.01
N ILE A 26 4.10 -12.08 -3.86
CA ILE A 26 3.31 -11.37 -2.86
C ILE A 26 4.26 -10.85 -1.78
N SER A 27 4.26 -9.54 -1.55
CA SER A 27 5.02 -8.95 -0.46
C SER A 27 4.17 -8.91 0.82
N PRO A 28 4.75 -9.16 2.00
CA PRO A 28 4.06 -8.99 3.29
C PRO A 28 3.50 -7.57 3.48
N HIS A 29 4.22 -6.56 2.98
CA HIS A 29 3.77 -5.17 2.97
C HIS A 29 2.47 -4.99 2.17
N GLY A 30 2.39 -5.59 0.98
CA GLY A 30 1.18 -5.58 0.16
C GLY A 30 0.01 -6.28 0.82
N VAL A 31 0.25 -7.40 1.53
CA VAL A 31 -0.77 -8.08 2.34
C VAL A 31 -1.29 -7.16 3.44
N GLY A 32 -0.42 -6.46 4.16
CA GLY A 32 -0.81 -5.50 5.18
C GLY A 32 -1.69 -4.37 4.63
N ILE A 33 -1.33 -3.81 3.47
CA ILE A 33 -2.13 -2.78 2.80
C ILE A 33 -3.50 -3.32 2.41
N ALA A 34 -3.56 -4.52 1.81
CA ALA A 34 -4.81 -5.15 1.42
C ALA A 34 -5.73 -5.39 2.63
N MET A 35 -5.17 -5.91 3.73
CA MET A 35 -5.91 -6.11 4.98
C MET A 35 -6.46 -4.79 5.54
N GLY A 36 -5.66 -3.72 5.54
CA GLY A 36 -6.10 -2.40 5.99
C GLY A 36 -7.22 -1.84 5.12
N TYR A 37 -7.10 -1.95 3.80
CA TYR A 37 -8.13 -1.53 2.86
C TYR A 37 -9.44 -2.32 3.06
N LEU A 38 -9.37 -3.63 3.21
CA LEU A 38 -10.55 -4.48 3.45
C LEU A 38 -11.22 -4.16 4.80
N ALA A 39 -10.45 -4.00 5.87
CA ALA A 39 -10.96 -3.62 7.18
C ALA A 39 -11.66 -2.24 7.14
N GLY A 40 -11.04 -1.24 6.49
CA GLY A 40 -11.63 0.07 6.30
C GLY A 40 -12.91 0.03 5.45
N SER A 41 -12.90 -0.75 4.37
CA SER A 41 -14.06 -0.95 3.50
C SER A 41 -15.22 -1.60 4.24
N TYR A 42 -14.93 -2.61 5.08
CA TYR A 42 -15.94 -3.26 5.93
C TYR A 42 -16.60 -2.25 6.88
N VAL A 43 -15.81 -1.44 7.59
CA VAL A 43 -16.33 -0.41 8.49
C VAL A 43 -17.15 0.63 7.72
N LEU A 44 -16.66 1.10 6.56
CA LEU A 44 -17.36 2.07 5.73
C LEU A 44 -18.73 1.54 5.30
N VAL A 45 -18.79 0.33 4.74
CA VAL A 45 -20.05 -0.27 4.27
C VAL A 45 -21.00 -0.54 5.43
N HIS A 46 -20.49 -1.02 6.57
CA HIS A 46 -21.29 -1.25 7.77
C HIS A 46 -21.95 0.03 8.29
N GLU A 47 -21.20 1.13 8.34
CA GLU A 47 -21.71 2.44 8.76
C GLU A 47 -22.60 3.08 7.68
N ALA A 48 -22.30 2.88 6.41
CA ALA A 48 -23.12 3.35 5.29
C ALA A 48 -24.54 2.76 5.35
N LYS A 49 -24.65 1.46 5.62
CA LYS A 49 -25.95 0.77 5.80
C LYS A 49 -26.77 1.37 6.93
N LYS A 50 -26.15 1.67 8.08
CA LYS A 50 -26.83 2.31 9.22
C LYS A 50 -27.34 3.72 8.90
N ARG A 51 -26.72 4.39 7.93
CA ARG A 51 -27.04 5.75 7.49
C ARG A 51 -27.99 5.78 6.29
N GLY A 52 -28.48 4.63 5.84
CA GLY A 52 -29.38 4.53 4.67
C GLY A 52 -28.70 4.82 3.33
N ILE A 53 -27.37 4.77 3.27
CA ILE A 53 -26.63 4.89 2.01
C ILE A 53 -26.78 3.58 1.23
N SER A 54 -27.07 3.67 -0.07
CA SER A 54 -27.29 2.47 -0.88
C SER A 54 -26.01 1.65 -1.06
N GLU A 55 -26.17 0.36 -1.32
CA GLU A 55 -25.02 -0.54 -1.56
C GLU A 55 -24.20 -0.06 -2.77
N ASP A 56 -24.86 0.35 -3.86
CA ASP A 56 -24.21 0.93 -5.04
C ASP A 56 -23.34 2.16 -4.71
N GLN A 57 -23.87 3.09 -3.91
CA GLN A 57 -23.13 4.28 -3.50
C GLN A 57 -21.93 3.93 -2.63
N SER A 58 -22.13 3.08 -1.63
CA SER A 58 -21.04 2.65 -0.74
C SER A 58 -19.97 1.85 -1.49
N GLY A 59 -20.36 1.01 -2.45
CA GLY A 59 -19.46 0.27 -3.33
C GLY A 59 -18.66 1.20 -4.23
N ALA A 60 -19.30 2.21 -4.82
CA ALA A 60 -18.62 3.24 -5.61
C ALA A 60 -17.60 4.02 -4.75
N MET A 61 -17.94 4.35 -3.50
CA MET A 61 -17.00 5.02 -2.58
C MET A 61 -15.77 4.15 -2.29
N VAL A 62 -15.98 2.86 -1.99
CA VAL A 62 -14.90 1.89 -1.74
C VAL A 62 -14.00 1.76 -2.98
N PHE A 63 -14.59 1.62 -4.16
CA PHE A 63 -13.85 1.52 -5.43
C PHE A 63 -13.02 2.78 -5.71
N TRP A 64 -13.64 3.96 -5.64
CA TRP A 64 -12.92 5.22 -5.90
C TRP A 64 -11.87 5.54 -4.83
N ALA A 65 -12.08 5.10 -3.59
CA ALA A 65 -11.05 5.19 -2.56
C ALA A 65 -9.80 4.34 -2.90
N LEU A 66 -9.98 3.15 -3.48
CA LEU A 66 -8.86 2.32 -3.96
C LEU A 66 -8.10 2.99 -5.09
N VAL A 67 -8.82 3.49 -6.09
CA VAL A 67 -8.23 4.23 -7.22
C VAL A 67 -7.46 5.43 -6.69
N GLY A 68 -8.06 6.22 -5.80
CA GLY A 68 -7.43 7.37 -5.18
C GLY A 68 -6.19 7.01 -4.36
N ALA A 69 -6.21 5.90 -3.62
CA ALA A 69 -5.05 5.43 -2.87
C ALA A 69 -3.87 5.06 -3.78
N ILE A 70 -4.13 4.34 -4.88
CA ILE A 70 -3.09 3.95 -5.84
C ILE A 70 -2.51 5.18 -6.54
N VAL A 71 -3.38 6.04 -7.08
CA VAL A 71 -2.97 7.25 -7.80
C VAL A 71 -2.25 8.21 -6.86
N GLY A 72 -2.77 8.42 -5.66
CA GLY A 72 -2.17 9.26 -4.63
C GLY A 72 -0.78 8.76 -4.21
N ALA A 73 -0.64 7.47 -3.92
CA ALA A 73 0.65 6.89 -3.55
C ALA A 73 1.72 7.09 -4.64
N ARG A 74 1.34 6.91 -5.91
CA ARG A 74 2.24 7.13 -7.05
C ARG A 74 2.53 8.61 -7.29
N PHE A 75 1.52 9.48 -7.18
CA PHE A 75 1.70 10.92 -7.31
C PHE A 75 2.71 11.44 -6.28
N PHE A 76 2.54 11.09 -5.00
CA PHE A 76 3.46 11.51 -3.95
C PHE A 76 4.86 10.91 -4.12
N TYR A 77 4.98 9.68 -4.62
CA TYR A 77 6.29 9.13 -4.99
C TYR A 77 7.00 9.99 -6.05
N VAL A 78 6.30 10.33 -7.14
CA VAL A 78 6.84 11.16 -8.22
C VAL A 78 7.23 12.54 -7.73
N VAL A 79 6.35 13.20 -6.96
CA VAL A 79 6.63 14.53 -6.40
C VAL A 79 7.82 14.50 -5.44
N ALA A 80 7.91 13.47 -4.58
CA ALA A 80 9.01 13.34 -3.63
C ALA A 80 10.38 13.11 -4.29
N HIS A 81 10.41 12.47 -5.46
CA HIS A 81 11.65 12.20 -6.21
C HIS A 81 11.84 13.18 -7.39
N PHE A 82 11.06 14.26 -7.45
CA PHE A 82 11.10 15.22 -8.55
C PHE A 82 12.46 15.95 -8.56
N GLY A 83 13.24 15.71 -9.62
CA GLY A 83 14.59 16.29 -9.78
C GLY A 83 15.74 15.31 -9.54
N GLU A 84 15.48 14.06 -9.13
CA GLU A 84 16.51 13.04 -9.10
C GLU A 84 16.91 12.62 -10.54
N PRO A 85 18.21 12.46 -10.85
CA PRO A 85 18.69 12.06 -12.19
C PRO A 85 18.20 10.70 -12.70
N GLY A 86 17.49 9.93 -11.86
CA GLY A 86 16.99 8.58 -12.13
C GLY A 86 15.57 8.49 -12.70
N LEU A 87 14.77 9.56 -12.67
CA LEU A 87 13.45 9.60 -13.33
C LEU A 87 13.63 9.80 -14.84
N LYS A 88 14.03 8.74 -15.55
CA LYS A 88 14.31 8.82 -16.99
C LYS A 88 13.06 8.54 -17.85
N THR A 89 12.08 7.78 -17.35
CA THR A 89 10.88 7.43 -18.12
C THR A 89 9.62 7.26 -17.26
N ILE A 90 8.45 7.59 -17.83
CA ILE A 90 7.12 7.33 -17.22
C ILE A 90 6.93 5.84 -16.82
N GLY A 91 7.63 4.91 -17.48
CA GLY A 91 7.61 3.48 -17.15
C GLY A 91 8.18 3.14 -15.77
N ASP A 92 9.14 3.91 -15.27
CA ASP A 92 9.77 3.70 -13.95
C ASP A 92 8.82 4.08 -12.79
N ILE A 93 7.75 4.82 -13.09
CA ILE A 93 6.70 5.21 -12.14
C ILE A 93 5.79 4.01 -11.80
N PHE A 94 5.65 3.07 -12.75
CA PHE A 94 4.73 1.94 -12.64
C PHE A 94 5.41 0.58 -12.39
N ALA A 95 6.73 0.50 -12.56
CA ALA A 95 7.55 -0.67 -12.19
C ALA A 95 7.69 -0.82 -10.66
#